data_AF-A0A352NU54-F1
#
_entry.id   AF-A0A352NU54-F1
#
_cell.length_a   1.000
_cell.length_b   1.000
_cell.length_c   1.000
_cell.angle_alpha   90.00
_cell.angle_beta   90.00
_cell.angle_gamma   90.00
#
_symmetry.space_group_name_H-M   'P 1'
#
loop_
_entity.id
_entity.type
_entity.pdbx_description
1 polymer ?
#
loop_
_entity_poly.entity_id
_entity_poly.type
_entity_poly.pdbx_seq_one_letter_code
_entity_poly.pdbx_strand_id
1 'polypeptide(L)' 'MAANNSVFRTRDLNKLLAETRGKKALKKVLGPLELMMLGIGAIVGTGIFVLTGTAAANYAGP' A
#
# COMPACT_ATOMS: atom_id res chain seq x y z
N MET A 1 24.43 11.75 -22.83
CA MET A 1 22.96 11.61 -22.89
C MET A 1 22.64 10.12 -22.81
N ALA A 2 22.51 9.57 -21.59
CA ALA A 2 22.32 8.14 -21.36
C ALA A 2 20.95 7.91 -20.71
N ALA A 3 20.13 7.07 -21.34
CA ALA A 3 18.79 6.72 -20.89
C ALA A 3 18.85 5.99 -19.53
N ASN A 4 18.25 6.59 -18.51
CA ASN A 4 18.14 6.03 -17.15
C ASN A 4 16.99 5.01 -17.10
N ASN A 5 17.27 3.75 -17.47
CA ASN A 5 16.30 2.67 -17.42
C ASN A 5 16.29 2.00 -16.02
N SER A 6 15.91 2.76 -14.98
CA SER A 6 15.88 2.32 -13.58
C SER A 6 14.67 1.47 -13.20
N VAL A 7 13.71 1.27 -14.12
CA VAL A 7 12.43 0.57 -13.85
C VAL A 7 12.63 -0.93 -13.62
N PHE A 8 13.65 -1.54 -14.23
CA PHE A 8 13.91 -2.98 -14.13
C PHE A 8 15.09 -3.34 -13.20
N ARG A 9 15.58 -2.39 -12.40
CA ARG A 9 16.66 -2.67 -11.45
C ARG A 9 16.10 -3.34 -10.19
N THR A 10 16.48 -4.59 -9.95
CA THR A 10 16.16 -5.32 -8.73
C THR A 10 16.98 -4.77 -7.55
N ARG A 11 16.33 -4.55 -6.41
CA ARG A 11 17.01 -4.19 -5.15
C ARG A 11 17.57 -5.46 -4.53
N ASP A 12 18.78 -5.38 -3.99
CA ASP A 12 19.37 -6.49 -3.23
C ASP A 12 18.55 -6.78 -1.96
N LEU A 13 18.26 -8.06 -1.70
CA LEU A 13 17.43 -8.50 -0.59
C LEU A 13 18.10 -8.28 0.77
N ASN A 14 19.42 -8.49 0.86
CA ASN A 14 20.15 -8.34 2.11
C ASN A 14 20.13 -6.88 2.57
N LYS A 15 20.22 -5.94 1.62
CA LYS A 15 20.10 -4.51 1.89
C LYS A 15 18.74 -4.13 2.49
N LEU A 16 17.64 -4.67 1.98
CA LEU A 16 16.28 -4.39 2.49
C LEU A 16 16.06 -4.94 3.91
N LEU A 17 16.59 -6.15 4.16
CA LEU A 17 16.52 -6.77 5.48
C LEU A 17 17.36 -6.00 6.51
N ALA A 18 18.52 -5.47 6.09
CA ALA A 18 19.36 -4.64 6.93
C ALA A 18 18.69 -3.29 7.26
N GLU A 19 18.03 -2.64 6.30
CA GLU A 19 17.28 -1.39 6.51
C GLU A 19 16.14 -1.55 7.54
N THR A 20 15.53 -2.74 7.60
CA THR A 20 14.40 -3.03 8.51
C THR A 20 14.86 -3.44 9.92
N ARG A 21 16.13 -3.78 10.12
CA ARG A 21 16.69 -4.28 11.40
C ARG A 21 17.51 -3.19 12.09
N GLY A 22 17.28 -2.94 13.38
CA GLY A 22 18.12 -2.04 14.17
C GLY A 22 17.42 -1.34 15.33
N LYS A 23 18.13 -0.45 16.03
CA LYS A 23 17.63 0.30 17.20
C LYS A 23 16.44 1.22 16.90
N LYS A 24 16.19 1.54 15.62
CA LYS A 24 15.05 2.34 15.15
C LYS A 24 13.87 1.49 14.61
N ALA A 25 13.96 0.17 14.68
CA ALA A 25 12.90 -0.71 14.19
C ALA A 25 11.69 -0.71 15.11
N LEU A 26 10.49 -0.82 14.53
CA LEU A 26 9.25 -0.94 15.28
C LEU A 26 9.14 -2.31 15.94
N LYS A 27 8.54 -2.35 17.13
CA LYS A 27 8.20 -3.62 17.79
C LYS A 27 7.09 -4.30 16.98
N LYS A 28 7.30 -5.58 16.64
CA LYS A 28 6.29 -6.41 15.97
C LYS A 28 5.20 -6.78 16.98
N VAL A 29 4.18 -5.93 17.07
CA VAL A 29 3.04 -6.13 17.98
C VAL A 29 1.78 -6.57 17.26
N LEU A 30 1.69 -6.30 15.95
CA LEU A 30 0.50 -6.58 15.15
C LEU A 30 0.36 -8.08 14.84
N GLY A 31 -0.72 -8.68 15.32
CA GLY A 31 -1.14 -10.05 14.99
C GLY A 31 -1.88 -10.14 13.64
N PRO A 32 -2.23 -11.35 13.19
CA PRO A 32 -2.91 -11.56 11.91
C PRO A 32 -4.24 -10.81 11.80
N LEU A 33 -5.06 -10.84 12.85
CA LEU A 33 -6.36 -10.15 12.86
C LEU A 33 -6.18 -8.63 12.81
N GLU A 34 -5.24 -8.08 13.56
CA GLU A 34 -4.97 -6.63 13.60
C GLU A 34 -4.41 -6.14 12.26
N LEU A 35 -3.59 -6.95 11.58
CA LEU A 35 -3.14 -6.68 10.20
C LEU A 35 -4.32 -6.70 9.21
N MET A 36 -5.25 -7.65 9.35
CA MET A 36 -6.46 -7.68 8.52
C MET A 36 -7.34 -6.45 8.74
N MET A 37 -7.54 -6.05 10.00
CA MET A 37 -8.30 -4.83 10.34
C MET A 37 -7.62 -3.57 9.79
N LEU A 38 -6.29 -3.49 9.86
CA LEU A 38 -5.52 -2.41 9.24
C LEU A 38 -5.75 -2.35 7.72
N GLY A 39 -5.75 -3.50 7.05
CA GLY A 39 -6.04 -3.59 5.61
C GLY A 39 -7.44 -3.11 5.25
N ILE A 40 -8.46 -3.57 5.99
CA ILE A 40 -9.85 -3.16 5.76
C ILE A 40 -10.00 -1.65 5.96
N GLY A 41 -9.45 -1.10 7.05
CA GLY A 41 -9.50 0.34 7.32
C GLY A 41 -8.77 1.18 6.27
N ALA A 42 -7.72 0.65 5.66
CA ALA A 42 -7.00 1.34 4.58
C ALA A 42 -7.72 1.27 3.21
N ILE A 43 -8.51 0.23 2.96
CA ILE A 43 -9.21 0.01 1.67
C ILE A 43 -10.59 0.68 1.67
N VAL A 44 -11.34 0.55 2.75
CA VAL A 44 -12.73 1.03 2.83
C VAL A 44 -12.73 2.52 3.18
N GLY A 45 -12.90 3.36 2.16
CA GLY A 45 -12.91 4.82 2.32
C GLY A 45 -13.73 5.52 1.24
N THR A 46 -13.19 6.61 0.71
CA THR A 46 -13.87 7.48 -0.28
C THR A 46 -14.37 6.73 -1.52
N GLY A 47 -13.70 5.63 -1.90
CA GLY A 47 -14.09 4.76 -3.00
C GLY A 47 -15.54 4.28 -2.93
N ILE A 48 -15.95 3.68 -1.81
CA ILE A 48 -17.27 3.07 -1.69
C ILE A 48 -18.36 4.07 -1.28
N PHE A 49 -17.99 5.17 -0.61
CA PHE A 49 -18.96 6.13 -0.08
C PHE A 49 -19.21 7.33 -1.00
N VAL A 50 -18.25 7.70 -1.85
CA VAL A 50 -18.34 8.89 -2.71
C VAL A 50 -18.26 8.51 -4.18
N LEU A 51 -17.20 7.77 -4.56
CA LEU A 51 -16.95 7.47 -5.96
C LEU A 51 -18.04 6.60 -6.57
N THR A 52 -18.65 5.71 -5.81
CA THR A 52 -19.84 4.93 -6.23
C THR A 52 -21.02 5.81 -6.64
N GLY A 53 -21.36 6.84 -5.87
CA GLY A 53 -22.43 7.78 -6.20
C GLY A 53 -22.12 8.56 -7.48
N THR A 54 -20.87 9.01 -7.62
CA THR A 54 -20.43 9.66 -8.87
C THR A 54 -20.37 8.69 -10.05
N ALA A 55 -20.05 7.43 -9.81
CA ALA A 55 -19.98 6.37 -10.81
C ALA A 55 -21.37 6.02 -11.34
N ALA A 56 -22.34 5.86 -10.43
CA ALA A 56 -23.75 5.69 -10.78
C ALA A 56 -24.23 6.90 -11.60
N ALA A 57 -24.12 8.12 -11.04
CA ALA A 57 -24.66 9.31 -11.70
C ALA A 57 -24.07 9.60 -13.10
N ASN A 58 -22.77 9.37 -13.30
CA ASN A 58 -22.07 9.82 -14.51
C ASN A 58 -21.67 8.72 -15.50
N TYR A 59 -21.58 7.46 -15.06
CA TYR A 59 -21.02 6.38 -15.89
C TYR A 59 -21.93 5.15 -16.02
N ALA A 60 -22.75 4.85 -15.03
CA ALA A 60 -23.62 3.66 -15.04
C ALA A 60 -25.13 3.98 -15.10
N GLY A 61 -25.53 5.23 -14.87
CA GLY A 61 -26.92 5.58 -14.56
C GLY A 61 -27.28 5.29 -13.09
N PRO A 62 -28.42 5.78 -12.58
CA PRO A 62 -28.88 5.43 -11.23
C PRO A 62 -29.04 3.91 -11.04
#